data_AF-A0A816S4F0-F1
#
_entry.id   AF-A0A816S4F0-F1
#
_cell.length_a   1.000
_cell.length_b   1.000
_cell.length_c   1.000
_cell.angle_alpha   90.00
_cell.angle_beta   90.00
_cell.angle_gamma   90.00
#
_symmetry.space_group_name_H-M   'P 1'
#
loop_
_entity.id
_entity.type
_entity.pdbx_description
1 polymer ?
#
loop_
_entity_poly.entity_id
_entity_poly.type
_entity_poly.pdbx_seq_one_letter_code
_entity_poly.pdbx_strand_id
1 'polypeptide(L)'
;MLYKLRCWWRLLVILFTPLILLPLPLIVRSIEARCAYIVLLLTVYWVTEAMPYAVTSLFPLALFPMTGILPGEIVCLNYFKDITTLLIGSMILAHAMNHVHLHRRVALLVLSIVGSSTKWNMAGLMGVTAFLSMWINNAATNSIMMPVAIAIIDETENHQKEIQQEEQTSEIERQSKEVIIDARSVDLDLKTTIIEENAEQPISHDNIDINPDALMTELIPLNKQTTVDFNMAEHRLSITQLDYRQLKCSFLISVAYSSAMGGLITLVGTGTNIFTKGFIDQCVLYSVSNFMP
;
A
#
# COMPACT_ATOMS: atom_id res chain seq x y z
N MET A 1 15.45 24.92 -12.63
CA MET A 1 16.31 25.93 -11.97
C MET A 1 16.56 25.63 -10.49
N LEU A 2 15.53 25.23 -9.71
CA LEU A 2 15.64 24.92 -8.27
C LEU A 2 16.58 23.72 -7.93
N TYR A 3 16.70 22.72 -8.81
CA TYR A 3 17.58 21.57 -8.59
C TYR A 3 19.08 21.93 -8.62
N LYS A 4 19.48 22.89 -9.48
CA LYS A 4 20.86 23.41 -9.54
C LYS A 4 21.23 24.17 -8.26
N LEU A 5 20.29 24.93 -7.70
CA LEU A 5 20.49 25.69 -6.46
C LEU A 5 20.68 24.78 -5.24
N ARG A 6 19.98 23.64 -5.19
CA ARG A 6 20.15 22.61 -4.15
C ARG A 6 21.55 21.98 -4.18
N CYS A 7 22.11 21.73 -5.37
CA CYS A 7 23.49 21.24 -5.51
C CYS A 7 24.52 22.29 -5.06
N TRP A 8 24.31 23.56 -5.40
CA TRP A 8 25.24 24.64 -5.06
C TRP A 8 25.29 24.94 -3.57
N TRP A 9 24.15 24.86 -2.87
CA TRP A 9 24.11 25.05 -1.41
C TRP A 9 25.02 24.06 -0.66
N ARG A 10 25.03 22.78 -1.04
CA ARG A 10 25.89 21.77 -0.40
C ARG A 10 27.38 22.09 -0.60
N LEU A 11 27.77 22.47 -1.81
CA LEU A 11 29.14 22.92 -2.11
C LEU A 11 29.52 24.17 -1.31
N LEU A 12 28.60 25.13 -1.18
CA LEU A 12 28.82 26.33 -0.37
C LEU A 12 29.05 25.96 1.10
N VAL A 13 28.23 25.07 1.67
CA VAL A 13 28.42 24.62 3.06
C VAL A 13 29.76 23.91 3.23
N ILE A 14 30.16 23.04 2.29
CA ILE A 14 31.45 22.33 2.35
C ILE A 14 32.64 23.29 2.28
N LEU A 15 32.53 24.38 1.52
CA LEU A 15 33.61 25.36 1.38
C LEU A 15 33.65 26.38 2.53
N PHE A 16 32.49 26.90 2.92
CA PHE A 16 32.39 27.96 3.93
C PHE A 16 32.58 27.45 5.35
N THR A 17 32.13 26.24 5.68
CA THR A 17 32.27 25.67 7.03
C THR A 17 33.72 25.59 7.51
N PRO A 18 34.66 24.98 6.77
CA PRO A 18 36.06 24.96 7.20
C PRO A 18 36.68 26.36 7.24
N LEU A 19 36.28 27.27 6.33
CA LEU A 19 36.79 28.64 6.28
C LEU A 19 36.38 29.48 7.49
N ILE A 20 35.11 29.37 7.91
CA ILE A 20 34.58 30.07 9.09
C ILE A 20 35.18 29.52 10.38
N LEU A 21 35.50 28.22 10.40
CA LEU A 21 36.00 27.54 11.59
C LEU A 21 37.54 27.57 11.70
N LEU A 22 38.25 27.86 10.60
CA LEU A 22 39.71 28.04 10.51
C LEU A 22 40.34 29.00 11.55
N PRO A 23 39.73 30.14 11.94
CA PRO A 23 40.32 31.00 12.98
C PRO A 23 40.47 30.29 14.33
N LEU A 24 39.67 29.25 14.62
CA LEU A 24 39.69 28.53 15.89
C LEU A 24 41.05 27.83 16.18
N PRO A 25 41.60 26.97 15.29
CA PRO A 25 42.92 26.38 15.49
C PRO A 25 44.10 27.35 15.29
N LEU A 26 43.87 28.50 14.64
CA LEU A 26 44.89 29.53 14.39
C LEU A 26 45.12 30.44 15.61
N ILE A 27 44.05 30.80 16.33
CA ILE A 27 44.11 31.68 17.51
C ILE A 27 44.57 30.89 18.73
N VAL A 28 43.98 29.72 18.98
CA VAL A 28 44.32 28.85 20.11
C VAL A 28 45.12 27.68 19.55
N ARG A 29 46.45 27.82 19.54
CA ARG A 29 47.37 26.88 18.87
C ARG A 29 47.55 25.54 19.62
N SER A 30 46.57 25.14 20.42
CA SER A 30 46.57 23.95 21.28
C SER A 30 46.03 22.71 20.57
N ILE A 31 46.24 21.53 21.15
CA ILE A 31 45.78 20.26 20.58
C ILE A 31 44.25 20.11 20.72
N GLU A 32 43.69 20.64 21.79
CA GLU A 32 42.26 20.64 22.10
C GLU A 32 41.48 21.48 21.07
N ALA A 33 42.03 22.64 20.67
CA ALA A 33 41.41 23.50 19.66
C ALA A 33 41.37 22.85 18.27
N ARG A 34 42.41 22.09 17.89
CA ARG A 34 42.42 21.33 16.63
C ARG A 34 41.41 20.19 16.65
N CYS A 35 41.26 19.51 17.78
CA CYS A 35 40.24 18.48 17.96
C CYS A 35 38.83 19.07 17.89
N ALA A 36 38.58 20.17 18.61
CA ALA A 36 37.31 20.88 18.60
C ALA A 36 36.92 21.38 17.20
N TYR A 37 37.89 21.90 16.42
CA TYR A 37 37.67 22.28 15.02
C TYR A 37 37.13 21.10 14.19
N ILE A 38 37.74 19.93 14.28
CA ILE A 38 37.32 18.76 13.50
C ILE A 38 35.96 18.26 13.97
N VAL A 39 35.71 18.18 15.29
CA VAL A 39 34.41 17.75 15.83
C VAL A 39 33.28 18.67 15.37
N LEU A 40 33.47 19.99 15.48
CA LEU A 40 32.49 20.98 15.03
C LEU A 40 32.25 20.91 13.52
N LEU A 41 33.31 20.71 12.73
CA LEU A 41 33.19 20.51 11.28
C LEU A 41 32.34 19.27 10.96
N LEU A 42 32.55 18.16 11.65
CA LEU A 42 31.74 16.95 11.50
C LEU A 42 30.29 17.18 11.91
N THR A 43 30.06 17.87 13.03
CA THR A 43 28.72 18.19 13.52
C THR A 43 27.95 19.00 12.48
N VAL A 44 28.57 20.04 11.90
CA VAL A 44 27.92 20.83 10.85
C VAL A 44 27.64 19.97 9.62
N TYR A 45 28.56 19.12 9.19
CA TYR A 45 28.36 18.25 8.02
C TYR A 45 27.27 17.18 8.22
N TRP A 46 27.12 16.66 9.44
CA TRP A 46 26.02 15.74 9.77
C TRP A 46 24.66 16.43 9.84
N VAL A 47 24.58 17.62 10.44
CA VAL A 47 23.31 18.36 10.57
C VAL A 47 22.84 18.89 9.21
N THR A 48 23.77 19.34 8.37
CA THR A 48 23.45 19.91 7.05
C THR A 48 23.32 18.85 5.95
N GLU A 49 23.59 17.58 6.25
CA GLU A 49 23.68 16.47 5.28
C GLU A 49 24.47 16.86 4.01
N ALA A 50 25.54 17.64 4.19
CA ALA A 50 26.30 18.19 3.08
C ALA A 50 27.00 17.09 2.27
N MET A 51 27.46 16.05 2.96
CA MET A 51 28.08 14.85 2.41
C MET A 51 27.43 13.58 3.00
N PRO A 52 27.51 12.41 2.33
CA PRO A 52 27.04 11.16 2.90
C PRO A 52 27.69 10.89 4.26
N TYR A 53 26.90 10.40 5.22
CA TYR A 53 27.37 10.11 6.59
C TYR A 53 28.66 9.28 6.61
N ALA A 54 28.77 8.28 5.74
CA ALA A 54 29.96 7.44 5.64
C ALA A 54 31.23 8.24 5.25
N VAL A 55 31.11 9.20 4.33
CA VAL A 55 32.24 10.02 3.89
C VAL A 55 32.64 10.99 4.99
N THR A 56 31.67 11.67 5.61
CA THR A 56 31.91 12.57 6.74
C THR A 56 32.58 11.84 7.90
N SER A 57 32.12 10.62 8.22
CA SER A 57 32.72 9.80 9.27
C SER A 57 34.15 9.36 8.98
N LEU A 58 34.67 9.44 7.75
CA LEU A 58 36.07 9.14 7.44
C LEU A 58 37.02 10.33 7.64
N PHE A 59 36.50 11.55 7.81
CA PHE A 59 37.33 12.74 7.98
C PHE A 59 38.32 12.65 9.14
N PRO A 60 37.97 12.13 10.33
CA PRO A 60 38.94 11.97 11.42
C PRO A 60 40.14 11.09 11.04
N LEU A 61 39.93 10.08 10.18
CA LEU A 61 40.98 9.17 9.74
C LEU A 61 42.11 9.89 9.01
N ALA A 62 41.78 10.92 8.22
CA ALA A 62 42.77 11.74 7.50
C ALA A 62 43.18 12.99 8.28
N LEU A 63 42.23 13.69 8.90
CA LEU A 63 42.47 14.98 9.54
C LEU A 63 43.20 14.88 10.88
N PHE A 64 42.99 13.82 11.68
CA PHE A 64 43.69 13.66 12.96
C PHE A 64 45.21 13.46 12.79
N PRO A 65 45.69 12.62 11.85
CA PRO A 65 47.12 12.53 11.56
C PRO A 65 47.69 13.81 10.93
N MET A 66 46.96 14.44 10.00
CA MET A 66 47.42 15.67 9.33
C MET A 66 47.57 16.85 10.28
N THR A 67 46.70 16.96 11.29
CA THR A 67 46.74 18.05 12.29
C THR A 67 47.64 17.72 13.49
N GLY A 68 48.23 16.51 13.52
CA GLY A 68 49.12 16.05 14.58
C GLY A 68 48.42 15.77 15.91
N ILE A 69 47.13 15.45 15.90
CA ILE A 69 46.34 15.17 17.12
C ILE A 69 46.60 13.74 17.61
N LEU A 70 46.49 12.77 16.71
CA LEU A 70 46.63 11.35 17.01
C LEU A 70 47.29 10.61 15.83
N PRO A 71 48.21 9.67 16.06
CA PRO A 71 48.79 8.87 14.99
C PRO A 71 47.72 8.03 14.28
N GLY A 72 47.85 7.90 12.95
CA GLY A 72 46.85 7.24 12.11
C GLY A 72 46.57 5.78 12.46
N GLU A 73 47.55 5.07 13.03
CA GLU A 73 47.38 3.70 13.51
C GLU A 73 46.31 3.60 14.60
N ILE A 74 46.40 4.46 15.63
CA ILE A 74 45.44 4.48 16.74
C ILE A 74 44.06 4.92 16.25
N VAL A 75 44.00 5.87 15.31
CA VAL A 75 42.74 6.32 14.72
C VAL A 75 42.07 5.18 13.95
N CYS A 76 42.82 4.44 13.12
CA CYS A 76 42.31 3.31 12.35
C CYS A 76 41.77 2.18 13.24
N LEU A 77 42.49 1.84 14.31
CA LEU A 77 42.05 0.82 15.28
C LEU A 77 40.70 1.16 15.93
N ASN A 78 40.36 2.45 16.06
CA ASN A 78 39.06 2.86 16.60
C ASN A 78 37.88 2.61 15.65
N TYR A 79 38.12 2.44 14.34
CA TYR A 79 37.06 2.12 13.37
C TYR A 79 36.75 0.62 13.35
N PHE A 80 37.75 -0.23 13.56
CA PHE A 80 37.63 -1.70 13.53
C PHE A 80 37.43 -2.32 14.91
N LYS A 81 36.58 -1.72 15.76
CA LYS A 81 36.19 -2.31 17.04
C LYS A 81 35.27 -3.51 16.83
N ASP A 82 35.26 -4.44 17.79
CA ASP A 82 34.47 -5.68 17.76
C ASP A 82 32.99 -5.44 17.41
N ILE A 83 32.40 -4.36 17.91
CA ILE A 83 31.01 -3.97 17.63
C ILE A 83 30.81 -3.64 16.14
N THR A 84 31.74 -2.92 15.51
CA THR A 84 31.66 -2.59 14.07
C THR A 84 31.75 -3.85 13.24
N THR A 85 32.67 -4.75 13.58
CA THR A 85 32.83 -6.05 12.90
C THR A 85 31.59 -6.93 13.05
N LEU A 86 30.99 -6.96 14.25
CA LEU A 86 29.73 -7.66 14.52
C LEU A 86 28.57 -7.09 13.68
N LEU A 87 28.48 -5.75 13.56
CA LEU A 87 27.46 -5.08 12.76
C LEU A 87 27.62 -5.37 11.26
N ILE A 88 28.85 -5.41 10.75
CA ILE A 88 29.11 -5.81 9.36
C ILE A 88 28.72 -7.27 9.14
N GLY A 89 29.08 -8.16 10.08
CA GLY A 89 28.70 -9.58 10.02
C GLY A 89 27.19 -9.80 10.02
N SER A 90 26.44 -9.06 10.85
CA SER A 90 24.97 -9.15 10.89
C SER A 90 24.33 -8.61 9.61
N MET A 91 24.87 -7.56 9.00
CA MET A 91 24.41 -7.07 7.69
C MET A 91 24.63 -8.09 6.58
N ILE A 92 25.79 -8.77 6.55
CA ILE A 92 26.08 -9.83 5.58
C ILE A 92 25.10 -10.99 5.77
N LEU A 93 24.88 -11.43 7.01
CA LEU A 93 23.94 -12.50 7.32
C LEU A 93 22.51 -12.14 6.90
N ALA A 94 22.04 -10.94 7.23
CA ALA A 94 20.72 -10.45 6.83
C ALA A 94 20.57 -10.40 5.30
N HIS A 95 21.61 -9.95 4.59
CA HIS A 95 21.60 -9.93 3.12
C HIS A 95 21.56 -11.35 2.51
N ALA A 96 22.34 -12.28 3.07
CA ALA A 96 22.31 -13.68 2.63
C ALA A 96 20.94 -14.33 2.85
N MET A 97 20.30 -14.09 4.01
CA MET A 97 18.93 -14.54 4.30
C MET A 97 17.91 -13.94 3.32
N ASN A 98 18.13 -12.69 2.92
CA ASN A 98 17.31 -12.03 1.91
C ASN A 98 17.44 -12.67 0.52
N HIS A 99 18.66 -13.03 0.13
CA HIS A 99 18.94 -13.67 -1.17
C HIS A 99 18.28 -15.05 -1.33
N VAL A 100 18.14 -15.80 -0.24
CA VAL A 100 17.43 -17.10 -0.25
C VAL A 100 15.90 -16.92 -0.25
N HIS A 101 15.42 -15.68 -0.21
CA HIS A 101 14.01 -15.32 -0.04
C HIS A 101 13.36 -16.04 1.15
N LEU A 102 14.14 -16.29 2.21
CA LEU A 102 13.68 -17.03 3.38
C LEU A 102 12.47 -16.34 4.02
N HIS A 103 12.52 -15.02 4.09
CA HIS A 103 11.45 -14.16 4.56
C HIS A 103 10.13 -14.35 3.79
N ARG A 104 10.20 -14.53 2.45
CA ARG A 104 9.02 -14.77 1.61
C ARG A 104 8.42 -16.15 1.88
N ARG A 105 9.26 -17.18 2.07
CA ARG A 105 8.79 -18.53 2.43
C ARG A 105 8.08 -18.53 3.78
N VAL A 106 8.66 -17.87 4.78
CA VAL A 106 8.06 -17.73 6.11
C VAL A 106 6.76 -16.94 6.05
N ALA A 107 6.71 -15.86 5.27
CA ALA A 107 5.49 -15.08 5.07
C ALA A 107 4.36 -15.91 4.47
N LEU A 108 4.64 -16.66 3.41
CA LEU A 108 3.65 -17.53 2.75
C LEU A 108 3.19 -18.67 3.68
N LEU A 109 4.10 -19.25 4.46
CA LEU A 109 3.77 -20.30 5.42
C LEU A 109 2.84 -19.77 6.53
N VAL A 110 3.16 -18.61 7.09
CA VAL A 110 2.31 -17.99 8.12
C VAL A 110 0.95 -17.62 7.53
N LEU A 111 0.91 -17.06 6.32
CA LEU A 111 -0.35 -16.70 5.67
C LEU A 111 -1.20 -17.93 5.34
N SER A 112 -0.58 -19.05 4.96
CA SER A 112 -1.28 -20.31 4.72
C SER A 112 -1.91 -20.90 5.98
N ILE A 113 -1.40 -20.56 7.17
CA ILE A 113 -1.95 -21.06 8.46
C ILE A 113 -3.12 -20.18 8.94
N VAL A 114 -3.10 -18.90 8.59
CA VAL A 114 -3.98 -17.86 9.16
C VAL A 114 -5.40 -17.84 8.53
N GLY A 115 -5.60 -18.53 7.40
CA GLY A 115 -6.93 -18.79 6.81
C GLY A 115 -7.44 -17.71 5.84
N SER A 116 -8.68 -17.86 5.34
CA SER A 116 -9.25 -17.04 4.25
C SER A 116 -9.83 -15.68 4.67
N SER A 117 -9.75 -15.29 5.94
CA SER A 117 -10.38 -14.05 6.42
C SER A 117 -9.45 -12.84 6.27
N THR A 118 -9.95 -11.77 5.66
CA THR A 118 -9.22 -10.50 5.43
C THR A 118 -8.59 -9.92 6.70
N LYS A 119 -9.28 -10.02 7.85
CA LYS A 119 -8.79 -9.49 9.14
C LYS A 119 -7.58 -10.25 9.65
N TRP A 120 -7.61 -11.58 9.49
CA TRP A 120 -6.54 -12.47 9.90
C TRP A 120 -5.35 -12.34 8.96
N ASN A 121 -5.57 -12.25 7.64
CA ASN A 121 -4.52 -11.95 6.67
C ASN A 121 -3.79 -10.64 6.97
N MET A 122 -4.52 -9.59 7.37
CA MET A 122 -3.90 -8.32 7.78
C MET A 122 -3.03 -8.49 9.03
N ALA A 123 -3.52 -9.20 10.06
CA ALA A 123 -2.77 -9.46 11.29
C ALA A 123 -1.52 -10.33 11.04
N GLY A 124 -1.63 -11.38 10.22
CA GLY A 124 -0.51 -12.24 9.83
C GLY A 124 0.55 -11.45 9.07
N LEU A 125 0.13 -10.62 8.11
CA LEU A 125 1.02 -9.75 7.35
C LEU A 125 1.73 -8.73 8.26
N MET A 126 1.02 -8.10 9.20
CA MET A 126 1.61 -7.18 10.18
C MET A 126 2.63 -7.89 11.08
N GLY A 127 2.32 -9.09 11.57
CA GLY A 127 3.20 -9.87 12.44
C GLY A 127 4.50 -10.30 11.74
N VAL A 128 4.38 -10.83 10.52
CA VAL A 128 5.55 -11.23 9.72
C VAL A 128 6.40 -10.01 9.36
N THR A 129 5.77 -8.91 8.97
CA THR A 129 6.47 -7.66 8.64
C THR A 129 7.24 -7.12 9.85
N ALA A 130 6.63 -7.11 11.04
CA ALA A 130 7.28 -6.66 12.26
C ALA A 130 8.47 -7.55 12.65
N PHE A 131 8.32 -8.88 12.53
CA PHE A 131 9.41 -9.82 12.81
C PHE A 131 10.60 -9.62 11.86
N LEU A 132 10.33 -9.43 10.57
CA LEU A 132 11.39 -9.20 9.58
C LEU A 132 12.07 -7.85 9.76
N SER A 133 11.32 -6.84 10.17
CA SER A 133 11.87 -5.51 10.49
C SER A 133 12.86 -5.51 11.64
N MET A 134 12.83 -6.53 12.51
CA MET A 134 13.79 -6.63 13.61
C MET A 134 15.18 -7.06 13.14
N TRP A 135 15.25 -7.83 12.04
CA TRP A 135 16.49 -8.41 11.51
C TRP A 135 16.97 -7.72 10.22
N ILE A 136 16.07 -7.06 9.50
CA ILE A 136 16.32 -6.36 8.25
C ILE A 136 16.01 -4.88 8.43
N ASN A 137 16.76 -4.00 7.77
CA ASN A 137 16.48 -2.57 7.78
C ASN A 137 15.02 -2.28 7.33
N ASN A 138 14.28 -1.53 8.14
CA ASN A 138 12.88 -1.12 7.97
C ASN A 138 12.49 -0.78 6.52
N ALA A 139 13.31 0.03 5.83
CA ALA A 139 13.03 0.45 4.45
C ALA A 139 13.10 -0.72 3.44
N ALA A 140 14.01 -1.66 3.64
CA ALA A 140 14.13 -2.84 2.81
C ALA A 140 12.95 -3.81 3.07
N THR A 141 12.60 -4.02 4.34
CA THR A 141 11.43 -4.83 4.73
C THR A 141 10.14 -4.30 4.11
N ASN A 142 9.93 -2.98 4.16
CA ASN A 142 8.77 -2.34 3.54
C ASN A 142 8.73 -2.59 2.02
N SER A 143 9.86 -2.40 1.33
CA SER A 143 9.96 -2.61 -0.11
C SER A 143 9.65 -4.05 -0.54
N ILE A 144 9.97 -5.02 0.32
CA ILE A 144 9.69 -6.45 0.09
C ILE A 144 8.21 -6.77 0.36
N MET A 145 7.63 -6.20 1.41
CA MET A 145 6.28 -6.56 1.86
C MET A 145 5.17 -5.82 1.11
N MET A 146 5.43 -4.62 0.58
CA MET A 146 4.47 -3.86 -0.22
C MET A 146 3.89 -4.65 -1.41
N PRO A 147 4.69 -5.27 -2.31
CA PRO A 147 4.13 -6.05 -3.41
C PRO A 147 3.39 -7.31 -2.92
N VAL A 148 3.82 -7.90 -1.79
CA VAL A 148 3.11 -9.05 -1.18
C VAL A 148 1.74 -8.62 -0.66
N ALA A 149 1.65 -7.46 0.00
CA ALA A 149 0.39 -6.91 0.49
C ALA A 149 -0.61 -6.65 -0.65
N ILE A 150 -0.11 -6.12 -1.78
CA ILE A 150 -0.92 -5.86 -2.98
C ILE A 150 -1.43 -7.17 -3.58
N ALA A 151 -0.59 -8.19 -3.68
CA ALA A 151 -1.02 -9.49 -4.19
C ALA A 151 -2.13 -10.12 -3.33
N ILE A 152 -2.04 -10.00 -2.00
CA ILE A 152 -3.03 -10.56 -1.07
C ILE A 152 -4.38 -9.84 -1.19
N ILE A 153 -4.37 -8.51 -1.29
CA ILE A 153 -5.63 -7.77 -1.39
C ILE A 153 -6.32 -7.97 -2.73
N ASP A 154 -5.56 -8.04 -3.82
CA ASP A 154 -6.12 -8.31 -5.15
C ASP A 154 -6.74 -9.73 -5.18
N GLU A 155 -6.09 -10.71 -4.56
CA GLU A 155 -6.64 -12.07 -4.41
C GLU A 155 -7.92 -12.10 -3.55
N THR A 156 -7.94 -11.32 -2.47
CA THR A 156 -9.10 -11.21 -1.58
C THR A 156 -10.29 -10.56 -2.29
N GLU A 157 -10.05 -9.54 -3.13
CA GLU A 157 -11.09 -8.89 -3.92
C GLU A 157 -11.67 -9.84 -4.97
N ASN A 158 -10.81 -10.61 -5.65
CA ASN A 158 -11.27 -11.60 -6.64
C ASN A 158 -12.15 -12.66 -6.00
N HIS A 159 -11.75 -13.22 -4.85
CA HIS A 159 -12.58 -14.16 -4.09
C HIS A 159 -13.91 -13.53 -3.65
N GLN A 160 -13.94 -12.25 -3.25
CA GLN A 160 -15.21 -11.57 -2.92
C GLN A 160 -16.10 -11.39 -4.16
N LYS A 161 -15.53 -11.07 -5.32
CA LYS A 161 -16.29 -10.92 -6.58
C LYS A 161 -16.89 -12.24 -7.03
N GLU A 162 -16.14 -13.35 -6.90
CA GLU A 162 -16.64 -14.69 -7.22
C GLU A 162 -17.84 -15.06 -6.33
N ILE A 163 -17.74 -14.84 -5.01
CA ILE A 163 -18.85 -15.10 -4.07
C ILE A 163 -20.07 -14.23 -4.41
N GLN A 164 -19.88 -12.94 -4.72
CA GLN A 164 -20.98 -12.05 -5.11
C GLN A 164 -21.64 -12.46 -6.43
N GLN A 165 -20.86 -12.96 -7.40
CA GLN A 165 -21.38 -13.48 -8.67
C GLN A 165 -22.18 -14.77 -8.48
N GLU A 166 -21.71 -15.68 -7.61
CA GLU A 166 -22.46 -16.90 -7.27
C GLU A 166 -23.78 -16.56 -6.56
N GLU A 167 -23.78 -15.61 -5.62
CA GLU A 167 -25.00 -15.15 -4.95
C GLU A 167 -25.99 -14.51 -5.94
N GLN A 168 -25.51 -13.61 -6.82
CA GLN A 168 -26.36 -12.99 -7.84
C GLN A 168 -26.91 -14.00 -8.84
N THR A 169 -26.10 -14.97 -9.27
CA THR A 169 -26.55 -16.04 -10.19
C THR A 169 -27.63 -16.90 -9.52
N SER A 170 -27.45 -17.23 -8.24
CA SER A 170 -28.42 -17.97 -7.44
C SER A 170 -29.74 -17.21 -7.27
N GLU A 171 -29.68 -15.89 -7.13
CA GLU A 171 -30.83 -15.02 -6.93
C GLU A 171 -31.61 -14.80 -8.23
N ILE A 172 -30.90 -14.63 -9.35
CA ILE A 172 -31.47 -14.59 -10.70
C ILE A 172 -32.14 -15.93 -11.04
N GLU A 173 -31.53 -17.07 -10.70
CA GLU A 173 -32.15 -18.39 -10.88
C GLU A 173 -33.41 -18.57 -10.03
N ARG A 174 -33.44 -18.04 -8.80
CA ARG A 174 -34.63 -18.05 -7.94
C ARG A 174 -35.74 -17.18 -8.52
N GLN A 175 -35.43 -15.94 -8.90
CA GLN A 175 -36.39 -15.02 -9.54
C GLN A 175 -36.93 -15.60 -10.85
N SER A 176 -36.07 -16.21 -11.67
CA SER A 176 -36.48 -16.86 -12.91
C SER A 176 -37.44 -18.03 -12.65
N LYS A 177 -37.19 -18.85 -11.62
CA LYS A 177 -38.10 -19.93 -11.23
C LYS A 177 -39.43 -19.40 -10.72
N GLU A 178 -39.43 -18.32 -9.94
CA GLU A 178 -40.64 -17.70 -9.40
C GLU A 178 -41.51 -17.12 -10.52
N VAL A 179 -40.91 -16.40 -11.48
CA VAL A 179 -41.60 -15.86 -12.66
C VAL A 179 -42.17 -16.97 -13.55
N ILE A 180 -41.46 -18.10 -13.71
CA ILE A 180 -41.97 -19.25 -14.48
C ILE A 180 -43.15 -19.92 -13.76
N ILE A 181 -43.11 -20.01 -12.43
CA ILE A 181 -44.22 -20.55 -11.62
C ILE A 181 -45.44 -19.64 -11.74
N ASP A 182 -45.25 -18.32 -11.67
CA ASP A 182 -46.33 -17.32 -11.75
C ASP A 182 -46.94 -17.26 -13.16
N ALA A 183 -46.12 -17.35 -14.21
CA ALA A 183 -46.62 -17.49 -15.58
C ALA A 183 -47.42 -18.79 -15.79
N ARG A 184 -47.07 -19.87 -15.06
CA ARG A 184 -47.73 -21.17 -15.16
C ARG A 184 -49.01 -21.26 -14.32
N SER A 185 -49.11 -20.57 -13.20
CA SER A 185 -50.37 -20.43 -12.45
C SER A 185 -51.39 -19.61 -13.24
N VAL A 186 -50.96 -18.55 -13.92
CA VAL A 186 -51.82 -17.73 -14.78
C VAL A 186 -52.34 -18.52 -16.00
N ASP A 187 -51.51 -19.36 -16.65
CA ASP A 187 -51.97 -20.26 -17.73
C ASP A 187 -52.99 -21.31 -17.23
N LEU A 188 -52.82 -21.79 -15.99
CA LEU A 188 -53.73 -22.75 -15.38
C LEU A 188 -55.08 -22.09 -15.03
N ASP A 189 -55.06 -20.90 -14.44
CA ASP A 189 -56.25 -20.11 -14.12
C ASP A 189 -57.02 -19.73 -15.39
N LEU A 190 -56.33 -19.34 -16.46
CA LEU A 190 -56.97 -19.02 -17.74
C LEU A 190 -57.65 -20.27 -18.35
N LYS A 191 -57.04 -21.44 -18.23
CA LYS A 191 -57.67 -22.71 -18.67
C LYS A 191 -58.88 -23.09 -17.83
N THR A 192 -58.86 -22.92 -16.51
CA THR A 192 -60.03 -23.20 -15.66
C THR A 192 -61.15 -22.19 -15.91
N THR A 193 -60.83 -20.92 -16.12
CA THR A 193 -61.83 -19.89 -16.43
C THR A 193 -62.50 -20.15 -17.79
N ILE A 194 -61.72 -20.54 -18.82
CA ILE A 194 -62.25 -20.94 -20.13
C ILE A 194 -63.11 -22.23 -20.04
N ILE A 195 -62.79 -23.15 -19.13
CA ILE A 195 -63.59 -24.38 -18.93
C ILE A 195 -64.91 -24.07 -18.23
N GLU A 196 -64.94 -23.14 -17.27
CA GLU A 196 -66.18 -22.68 -16.62
C GLU A 196 -67.07 -21.88 -17.58
N GLU A 197 -66.49 -21.08 -18.48
CA GLU A 197 -67.26 -20.27 -19.44
C GLU A 197 -67.89 -21.10 -20.59
N ASN A 198 -67.45 -22.34 -20.81
CA ASN A 198 -67.97 -23.22 -21.88
C ASN A 198 -69.12 -24.16 -21.44
N ALA A 199 -69.57 -24.10 -20.18
CA ALA A 199 -70.63 -24.97 -19.65
C ALA A 199 -72.07 -24.44 -19.84
N GLU A 200 -72.26 -23.19 -20.29
CA GLU A 200 -73.57 -22.64 -20.70
C GLU A 200 -73.44 -21.98 -22.09
N GLN A 201 -74.09 -22.54 -23.10
CA GLN A 201 -74.03 -22.17 -24.53
C GLN A 201 -74.94 -20.94 -24.89
N PRO A 202 -74.90 -20.30 -26.10
CA PRO A 202 -73.93 -20.32 -27.21
C PRO A 202 -73.54 -18.92 -27.81
N ILE A 203 -72.46 -18.93 -28.61
CA ILE A 203 -71.98 -18.00 -29.67
C ILE A 203 -72.84 -16.74 -30.00
N SER A 204 -72.24 -15.54 -29.84
CA SER A 204 -72.35 -14.45 -30.82
C SER A 204 -71.14 -13.50 -30.74
N HIS A 205 -70.60 -13.16 -31.91
CA HIS A 205 -69.55 -12.16 -32.10
C HIS A 205 -70.01 -10.78 -31.61
N ASP A 206 -69.16 -10.03 -30.90
CA ASP A 206 -68.84 -8.64 -31.29
C ASP A 206 -67.75 -7.99 -30.41
N ASN A 207 -66.71 -7.51 -31.10
CA ASN A 207 -65.81 -6.38 -30.86
C ASN A 207 -65.46 -5.96 -29.42
N ILE A 208 -64.21 -6.24 -29.02
CA ILE A 208 -63.53 -5.53 -27.93
C ILE A 208 -62.61 -4.48 -28.58
N ASP A 209 -62.97 -3.21 -28.39
CA ASP A 209 -62.17 -2.03 -28.75
C ASP A 209 -60.84 -2.05 -27.98
N ILE A 210 -59.72 -2.08 -28.72
CA ILE A 210 -58.37 -1.97 -28.14
C ILE A 210 -58.05 -0.47 -28.06
N ASN A 211 -58.16 0.12 -26.87
CA ASN A 211 -57.76 1.50 -26.61
C ASN A 211 -56.22 1.60 -26.50
N PRO A 212 -55.52 2.32 -27.41
CA PRO A 212 -54.06 2.37 -27.45
C PRO A 212 -53.40 3.16 -26.31
N ASP A 213 -54.17 3.91 -25.50
CA ASP A 213 -53.63 4.71 -24.38
C ASP A 213 -53.28 3.86 -23.13
N ALA A 214 -53.84 2.65 -23.02
CA ALA A 214 -53.54 1.74 -21.89
C ALA A 214 -52.10 1.18 -21.96
N LEU A 215 -51.57 0.98 -23.16
CA LEU A 215 -50.27 0.35 -23.41
C LEU A 215 -49.07 1.28 -23.10
N MET A 216 -49.28 2.59 -23.17
CA MET A 216 -48.27 3.61 -22.83
C MET A 216 -48.18 3.86 -21.31
N THR A 217 -49.23 3.54 -20.56
CA THR A 217 -49.25 3.67 -19.09
C THR A 217 -48.49 2.53 -18.40
N GLU A 218 -48.45 1.35 -19.03
CA GLU A 218 -47.81 0.13 -18.51
C GLU A 218 -46.28 0.08 -18.75
N LEU A 219 -45.74 0.89 -19.68
CA LEU A 219 -44.30 0.97 -19.98
C LEU A 219 -43.53 1.98 -19.09
N ILE A 220 -44.25 2.94 -18.48
CA ILE A 220 -43.68 3.93 -17.54
C ILE A 220 -43.07 3.27 -16.28
N PRO A 221 -43.70 2.27 -15.63
CA PRO A 221 -43.10 1.61 -14.47
C PRO A 221 -41.85 0.79 -14.83
N LEU A 222 -41.79 0.16 -16.02
CA LEU A 222 -40.60 -0.58 -16.45
C LEU A 222 -39.38 0.33 -16.65
N ASN A 223 -39.52 1.46 -17.35
CA ASN A 223 -38.41 2.41 -17.55
C ASN A 223 -37.92 3.01 -16.22
N LYS A 224 -38.84 3.25 -15.28
CA LYS A 224 -38.51 3.77 -13.95
C LYS A 224 -37.81 2.73 -13.08
N GLN A 225 -38.22 1.47 -13.16
CA GLN A 225 -37.55 0.35 -12.49
C GLN A 225 -36.13 0.16 -13.04
N THR A 226 -35.97 0.09 -14.37
CA THR A 226 -34.66 -0.09 -15.02
C THR A 226 -33.70 1.07 -14.76
N THR A 227 -34.19 2.32 -14.73
CA THR A 227 -33.35 3.49 -14.41
C THR A 227 -32.97 3.56 -12.93
N VAL A 228 -33.83 3.12 -12.01
CA VAL A 228 -33.52 3.00 -10.58
C VAL A 228 -32.52 1.87 -10.34
N ASP A 229 -32.68 0.72 -11.00
CA ASP A 229 -31.77 -0.42 -10.92
C ASP A 229 -30.39 -0.07 -11.50
N PHE A 230 -30.33 0.67 -12.61
CA PHE A 230 -29.09 1.14 -13.19
C PHE A 230 -28.36 2.15 -12.28
N ASN A 231 -29.07 3.16 -11.76
CA ASN A 231 -28.49 4.12 -10.82
C ASN A 231 -28.05 3.47 -9.50
N MET A 232 -28.81 2.48 -9.00
CA MET A 232 -28.46 1.71 -7.80
C MET A 232 -27.25 0.80 -8.05
N ALA A 233 -27.14 0.20 -9.23
CA ALA A 233 -25.98 -0.60 -9.63
C ALA A 233 -24.72 0.27 -9.78
N GLU A 234 -24.84 1.44 -10.43
CA GLU A 234 -23.74 2.40 -10.57
C GLU A 234 -23.29 2.94 -9.20
N HIS A 235 -24.25 3.25 -8.32
CA HIS A 235 -23.97 3.66 -6.95
C HIS A 235 -23.32 2.54 -6.13
N ARG A 236 -23.78 1.29 -6.23
CA ARG A 236 -23.16 0.12 -5.57
C ARG A 236 -21.74 -0.11 -6.08
N LEU A 237 -21.50 0.02 -7.38
CA LEU A 237 -20.18 -0.12 -7.98
C LEU A 237 -19.22 0.97 -7.46
N SER A 238 -19.71 2.21 -7.33
CA SER A 238 -18.93 3.32 -6.76
C SER A 238 -18.59 3.12 -5.27
N ILE A 239 -19.53 2.57 -4.48
CA ILE A 239 -19.31 2.23 -3.06
C ILE A 239 -18.31 1.09 -2.92
N THR A 240 -18.45 0.02 -3.70
CA THR A 240 -17.53 -1.13 -3.65
C THR A 240 -16.11 -0.72 -4.05
N GLN A 241 -15.94 0.17 -5.02
CA GLN A 241 -14.63 0.72 -5.37
C GLN A 241 -14.04 1.60 -4.27
N LEU A 242 -14.88 2.37 -3.57
CA LEU A 242 -14.43 3.19 -2.44
C LEU A 242 -13.96 2.31 -1.26
N ASP A 243 -14.69 1.24 -0.97
CA ASP A 243 -14.36 0.28 0.10
C ASP A 243 -13.08 -0.50 -0.22
N TYR A 244 -12.91 -0.96 -1.46
CA TYR A 244 -11.68 -1.60 -1.89
C TYR A 244 -10.47 -0.66 -1.76
N ARG A 245 -10.62 0.62 -2.13
CA ARG A 245 -9.56 1.62 -1.98
C ARG A 245 -9.18 1.83 -0.51
N GLN A 246 -10.17 1.89 0.38
CA GLN A 246 -9.93 2.01 1.82
C GLN A 246 -9.24 0.77 2.38
N LEU A 247 -9.65 -0.42 1.95
CA LEU A 247 -9.03 -1.68 2.34
C LEU A 247 -7.57 -1.76 1.86
N LYS A 248 -7.29 -1.33 0.63
CA LYS A 248 -5.94 -1.27 0.03
C LYS A 248 -5.03 -0.33 0.79
N CYS A 249 -5.50 0.88 1.08
CA CYS A 249 -4.78 1.83 1.90
C CYS A 249 -4.53 1.28 3.32
N SER A 250 -5.51 0.62 3.93
CA SER A 250 -5.34 0.00 5.25
C SER A 250 -4.23 -1.07 5.24
N PHE A 251 -4.21 -1.95 4.24
CA PHE A 251 -3.15 -2.96 4.11
C PHE A 251 -1.76 -2.33 3.93
N LEU A 252 -1.62 -1.37 3.00
CA LEU A 252 -0.35 -0.69 2.74
C LEU A 252 0.17 0.09 3.97
N ILE A 253 -0.72 0.81 4.64
CA ILE A 253 -0.39 1.55 5.88
C ILE A 253 -0.02 0.58 7.00
N SER A 254 -0.73 -0.55 7.11
CA SER A 254 -0.45 -1.56 8.14
C SER A 254 0.96 -2.15 7.98
N VAL A 255 1.38 -2.47 6.75
CA VAL A 255 2.74 -2.94 6.44
C VAL A 255 3.78 -1.87 6.70
N ALA A 256 3.54 -0.63 6.27
CA ALA A 256 4.44 0.49 6.52
C ALA A 256 4.68 0.68 8.02
N TYR A 257 3.61 0.64 8.82
CA TYR A 257 3.67 0.78 10.27
C TYR A 257 4.36 -0.41 10.94
N SER A 258 4.02 -1.64 10.55
CA SER A 258 4.67 -2.86 11.06
C SER A 258 6.15 -2.92 10.74
N SER A 259 6.56 -2.46 9.56
CA SER A 259 7.97 -2.36 9.16
C SER A 259 8.76 -1.28 9.93
N ALA A 260 8.07 -0.48 10.75
CA ALA A 260 8.69 0.52 11.61
C ALA A 260 8.62 0.14 13.11
N MET A 261 7.76 -0.82 13.49
CA MET A 261 7.55 -1.25 14.88
C MET A 261 8.77 -1.88 15.55
N GLY A 262 9.79 -2.30 14.78
CA GLY A 262 11.08 -2.79 15.33
C GLY A 262 11.92 -1.72 16.03
N GLY A 263 11.61 -0.42 15.83
CA GLY A 263 12.19 0.70 16.57
C GLY A 263 11.10 1.38 17.40
N LEU A 264 11.07 1.09 18.70
CA LEU A 264 10.08 1.64 19.64
C LEU A 264 9.89 3.16 19.45
N ILE A 265 8.63 3.58 19.27
CA ILE A 265 8.08 4.94 19.49
C ILE A 265 8.40 6.03 18.44
N THR A 266 9.24 5.82 17.43
CA THR A 266 9.56 6.91 16.49
C THR A 266 8.67 6.94 15.25
N LEU A 267 8.21 8.14 14.87
CA LEU A 267 7.50 8.46 13.62
C LEU A 267 8.10 7.66 12.45
N VAL A 268 7.26 7.00 11.65
CA VAL A 268 7.67 6.18 10.49
C VAL A 268 8.84 6.86 9.76
N GLY A 269 9.99 6.19 9.67
CA GLY A 269 11.22 6.80 9.17
C GLY A 269 11.06 7.35 7.74
N THR A 270 11.84 8.38 7.40
CA THR A 270 11.77 9.08 6.09
C THR A 270 11.85 8.11 4.92
N GLY A 271 12.71 7.09 4.99
CA GLY A 271 12.84 6.05 3.96
C GLY A 271 11.54 5.27 3.76
N THR A 272 10.97 4.70 4.84
CA THR A 272 9.73 3.91 4.78
C THR A 272 8.56 4.74 4.24
N ASN A 273 8.41 6.00 4.70
CA ASN A 273 7.36 6.90 4.21
C ASN A 273 7.49 7.18 2.71
N ILE A 274 8.70 7.40 2.20
CA ILE A 274 8.94 7.64 0.76
C ILE A 274 8.57 6.39 -0.04
N PHE A 275 8.98 5.20 0.41
CA PHE A 275 8.64 3.95 -0.26
C PHE A 275 7.12 3.71 -0.28
N THR A 276 6.47 3.83 0.89
CA THR A 276 5.02 3.67 1.00
C THR A 276 4.28 4.66 0.12
N LYS A 277 4.70 5.94 0.11
CA LYS A 277 4.13 6.95 -0.79
C LYS A 277 4.30 6.54 -2.25
N GLY A 278 5.49 6.07 -2.65
CA GLY A 278 5.75 5.61 -4.01
C GLY A 278 4.80 4.49 -4.44
N PHE A 279 4.58 3.49 -3.57
CA PHE A 279 3.64 2.39 -3.84
C PHE A 279 2.18 2.84 -3.84
N ILE A 280 1.77 3.75 -2.94
CA ILE A 280 0.41 4.30 -2.94
C ILE A 280 0.18 5.10 -4.23
N ASP A 281 1.11 5.96 -4.63
CA ASP A 281 0.98 6.74 -5.87
C ASP A 281 0.93 5.80 -7.09
N GLN A 282 1.76 4.75 -7.13
CA GLN A 282 1.80 3.82 -8.25
C GLN A 282 0.58 2.88 -8.32
N CYS A 283 0.04 2.43 -7.19
CA CYS A 283 -1.03 1.42 -7.18
C CYS A 283 -2.42 2.01 -6.96
N VAL A 284 -2.55 3.10 -6.20
CA VAL A 284 -3.83 3.75 -5.89
C VAL A 284 -4.13 4.87 -6.88
N LEU A 285 -3.16 5.73 -7.24
CA LEU A 285 -3.41 6.85 -8.16
C LEU A 285 -3.29 6.46 -9.63
N TYR A 286 -2.39 5.54 -10.01
CA TYR A 286 -2.30 5.09 -11.41
C TYR A 286 -3.54 4.29 -11.86
N SER A 287 -4.18 3.56 -10.94
CA SER A 287 -5.47 2.89 -11.18
C SER A 287 -6.57 3.88 -11.58
N VAL A 288 -6.56 5.10 -11.00
CA VAL A 288 -7.50 6.17 -11.34
C VAL A 288 -7.25 6.72 -12.75
N SER A 289 -5.99 6.84 -13.18
CA SER A 289 -5.66 7.35 -14.52
C SER A 289 -6.02 6.39 -15.67
N ASN A 290 -6.10 5.08 -15.39
CA ASN A 290 -6.54 4.09 -16.38
C ASN A 290 -8.07 3.88 -16.40
N PHE A 291 -8.80 4.36 -15.39
CA PHE A 291 -10.26 4.24 -15.30
C PHE A 291 -11.02 5.52 -15.68
N MET A 292 -10.31 6.62 -15.97
CA MET A 292 -10.91 7.86 -16.44
C MET A 292 -10.54 8.05 -17.92
N PRO A 293 -11.45 7.76 -18.87
CA PRO A 293 -11.23 8.03 -20.30
C PRO A 293 -11.14 9.52 -20.62
#